data_AF-A0A9P8L4W4-F1
#
_entry.id   AF-A0A9P8L4W4-F1
#
_cell.length_a   1.000
_cell.length_b   1.000
_cell.length_c   1.000
_cell.angle_alpha   90.00
_cell.angle_beta   90.00
_cell.angle_gamma   90.00
#
_symmetry.space_group_name_H-M   'P 1'
#
loop_
_entity.id
_entity.type
_entity.pdbx_description
1 polymer ?
#
loop_
_entity_poly.entity_id
_entity_poly.type
_entity_poly.pdbx_seq_one_letter_code
_entity_poly.pdbx_strand_id
1 'polypeptide(L)'
;MPKKKSKSKARAQPEIPESPERRYSATPPTVYDRESSPETTKSPHMPRNGLEAGSGMPETEISGVPESLRARRDSSVSTEGPPSPIYASDALEGGVSLAGGLPLLDDQQPDPPGWLQTIEAQPPTLEHTGGAEATPVPWSGGVDGTPPPEEQEYPTISIKRKLARRFYEPVLLMHLLSQIRGARTKRPIDTGDFRHSRQERRRDFADAIAYICAFDTGGGHVMAAALEQTPQGITVWLAANSTRAGENVIAFLRDILAKLVDIDTQNEVSQIETESWIFRKIVRFNRRRIDNYWDRAELRIRPCLEVIRESKEFKGRDELIRWLEVELVDCSETAESLVRECYNAARGGVHGEQFTAIERFIGDGKTKSESFEKLRYYICRLGKHLAITKRMVKTSTTDRALFSGFEIKLLNSPGPELYKLLPKNSTIEGIFNRMFSNSAERDALLRPLRPLSDALGLPEQLKKNCQFKTRVHAELLLVDHFHAKQLNFVDSDKYVGCSKPACFLCYEYISAHPGGFALPATHNKLYRGWRHPDIIDDGPKEELDHLQKCRENIINEMVKKIRAQLSEQLRGGIGQNQWRSHPDSSTGVSTRYLPYRPTPSLLGSVRIDG
;
A
#
# COMPACT_ATOMS: atom_id res chain seq x y z
N MET A 1 49.77 65.93 -25.58
CA MET A 1 48.43 66.26 -26.13
C MET A 1 47.38 65.42 -25.38
N PRO A 2 46.08 65.77 -25.34
CA PRO A 2 45.52 67.07 -24.94
C PRO A 2 44.45 66.99 -23.83
N LYS A 3 44.35 68.06 -23.02
CA LYS A 3 43.14 68.66 -22.41
C LYS A 3 42.22 67.83 -21.47
N LYS A 4 42.17 68.34 -20.20
CA LYS A 4 40.98 68.81 -19.42
C LYS A 4 39.92 67.79 -18.93
N LYS A 5 39.13 68.01 -17.86
CA LYS A 5 39.14 68.79 -16.58
C LYS A 5 37.67 68.81 -16.08
N SER A 6 37.41 68.45 -14.82
CA SER A 6 36.16 68.75 -14.06
C SER A 6 34.85 68.04 -14.51
N LYS A 7 33.73 68.00 -13.75
CA LYS A 7 33.29 68.86 -12.62
C LYS A 7 32.25 68.12 -11.72
N SER A 8 31.94 68.66 -10.53
CA SER A 8 31.00 68.10 -9.53
C SER A 8 29.85 69.04 -9.15
N LYS A 9 28.71 68.45 -8.73
CA LYS A 9 27.53 68.98 -7.97
C LYS A 9 26.56 67.77 -7.79
N ALA A 10 25.93 67.43 -6.66
CA ALA A 10 25.18 68.18 -5.63
C ALA A 10 23.87 68.81 -6.16
N ARG A 11 22.68 68.66 -5.55
CA ARG A 11 22.23 68.02 -4.28
C ARG A 11 20.69 67.86 -4.31
N ALA A 12 20.11 66.78 -3.75
CA ALA A 12 18.82 66.78 -3.03
C ALA A 12 18.52 65.40 -2.40
N GLN A 13 17.92 65.40 -1.21
CA GLN A 13 17.08 64.32 -0.65
C GLN A 13 15.62 64.85 -0.58
N PRO A 14 14.64 63.99 -0.30
CA PRO A 14 13.99 64.15 1.01
C PRO A 14 13.89 62.86 1.83
N GLU A 15 14.19 63.02 3.13
CA GLU A 15 13.53 62.50 4.35
C GLU A 15 12.95 61.07 4.47
N ILE A 16 12.96 60.59 5.72
CA ILE A 16 12.63 59.22 6.18
C ILE A 16 11.43 59.30 7.16
N PRO A 17 10.60 58.24 7.29
CA PRO A 17 10.68 57.40 8.50
C PRO A 17 10.77 55.90 8.14
N GLU A 18 11.71 55.12 8.71
CA GLU A 18 11.57 54.37 9.97
C GLU A 18 10.36 53.41 9.95
N SER A 19 10.39 52.10 10.19
CA SER A 19 11.25 51.13 10.93
C SER A 19 10.26 50.01 11.37
N PRO A 20 10.60 48.80 11.88
CA PRO A 20 11.92 48.19 12.11
C PRO A 20 12.14 46.81 11.45
N GLU A 21 13.41 46.40 11.32
CA GLU A 21 13.73 44.97 11.24
C GLU A 21 13.50 44.27 12.59
N ARG A 22 13.11 42.98 12.58
CA ARG A 22 13.56 42.03 13.60
C ARG A 22 14.12 40.77 12.96
N ARG A 23 15.46 40.67 13.00
CA ARG A 23 16.17 39.40 12.77
C ARG A 23 15.97 38.50 13.98
N TYR A 24 15.82 37.20 13.74
CA TYR A 24 16.18 36.18 14.73
C TYR A 24 17.16 35.20 14.08
N SER A 25 18.32 35.05 14.71
CA SER A 25 19.38 34.15 14.29
C SER A 25 19.06 32.71 14.69
N ALA A 26 19.23 31.77 13.76
CA ALA A 26 19.17 30.35 14.08
C ALA A 26 20.52 29.87 14.66
N THR A 27 20.47 29.26 15.84
CA THR A 27 21.58 28.49 16.43
C THR A 27 21.11 27.05 16.69
N PRO A 28 21.87 26.02 16.29
CA PRO A 28 21.47 24.62 16.48
C PRO A 28 21.68 24.15 17.94
N PRO A 29 20.87 23.20 18.44
CA PRO A 29 21.08 22.60 19.76
C PRO A 29 22.27 21.63 19.75
N THR A 30 23.09 21.68 20.80
CA THR A 30 24.27 20.82 21.00
C THR A 30 23.95 19.54 21.78
N VAL A 31 24.72 18.48 21.51
CA VAL A 31 24.73 17.23 22.28
C VAL A 31 25.30 17.46 23.69
N TYR A 32 24.76 16.75 24.68
CA TYR A 32 25.43 16.43 25.95
C TYR A 32 25.09 15.01 26.41
N ASP A 33 26.02 14.37 27.11
CA ASP A 33 25.96 12.97 27.54
C ASP A 33 26.78 12.82 28.85
N ARG A 34 26.25 12.08 29.84
CA ARG A 34 26.87 11.71 31.15
C ARG A 34 27.29 12.90 32.07
N GLU A 35 27.56 12.76 33.38
CA GLU A 35 27.43 11.67 34.37
C GLU A 35 27.38 12.28 35.80
N SER A 36 26.56 11.76 36.73
CA SER A 36 26.87 11.74 38.18
C SER A 36 25.76 11.09 39.04
N SER A 37 26.17 10.25 40.00
CA SER A 37 25.45 9.83 41.22
C SER A 37 26.37 10.17 42.42
N PRO A 38 26.05 9.91 43.72
CA PRO A 38 24.89 9.23 44.30
C PRO A 38 24.24 9.97 45.52
N GLU A 39 23.23 9.37 46.16
CA GLU A 39 23.31 8.89 47.57
C GLU A 39 22.00 8.17 48.02
N THR A 40 21.95 7.69 49.27
CA THR A 40 20.96 6.72 49.77
C THR A 40 20.14 7.23 50.96
N THR A 41 18.89 6.73 51.16
CA THR A 41 18.46 6.18 52.47
C THR A 41 17.11 5.43 52.48
N LYS A 42 17.14 4.20 53.02
CA LYS A 42 16.21 3.55 53.98
C LYS A 42 14.66 3.63 53.83
N SER A 43 14.07 2.44 53.71
CA SER A 43 12.70 2.03 54.14
C SER A 43 12.43 2.30 55.64
N PRO A 44 11.18 2.21 56.16
CA PRO A 44 10.55 0.89 56.41
C PRO A 44 8.99 0.79 56.46
N HIS A 45 8.52 -0.44 56.73
CA HIS A 45 7.26 -0.87 57.39
C HIS A 45 5.92 -1.08 56.64
N MET A 46 5.73 -2.34 56.25
CA MET A 46 4.53 -3.19 56.48
C MET A 46 4.08 -3.18 57.98
N PRO A 47 2.79 -3.45 58.33
CA PRO A 47 2.16 -4.77 58.09
C PRO A 47 0.63 -4.83 57.78
N ARG A 48 0.15 -6.07 57.61
CA ARG A 48 -1.25 -6.51 57.41
C ARG A 48 -2.08 -6.52 58.71
N ASN A 49 -3.41 -6.48 58.59
CA ASN A 49 -4.45 -7.38 59.16
C ASN A 49 -5.86 -6.79 58.88
N GLY A 50 -7.00 -7.49 58.98
CA GLY A 50 -7.23 -8.93 59.13
C GLY A 50 -8.50 -9.30 59.92
N LEU A 51 -9.51 -9.86 59.23
CA LEU A 51 -10.69 -10.63 59.74
C LEU A 51 -11.90 -9.88 60.36
N GLU A 52 -13.00 -10.67 60.45
CA GLU A 52 -14.35 -10.46 61.05
C GLU A 52 -15.29 -9.43 60.35
N ALA A 53 -16.61 -9.62 60.06
CA ALA A 53 -17.66 -10.65 60.20
C ALA A 53 -18.87 -10.21 61.07
N GLY A 54 -20.11 -10.27 60.55
CA GLY A 54 -21.35 -10.13 61.36
C GLY A 54 -22.62 -9.62 60.66
N SER A 55 -23.62 -10.53 60.50
CA SER A 55 -25.11 -10.35 60.58
C SER A 55 -25.85 -9.10 60.03
N GLY A 56 -26.95 -9.32 59.28
CA GLY A 56 -28.05 -8.34 59.09
C GLY A 56 -29.12 -8.68 58.04
N MET A 57 -30.29 -9.19 58.46
CA MET A 57 -31.59 -9.27 57.73
C MET A 57 -32.61 -8.38 58.48
N PRO A 58 -33.66 -7.79 57.88
CA PRO A 58 -34.83 -8.44 57.22
C PRO A 58 -35.00 -8.12 55.71
N GLU A 59 -35.77 -8.82 54.86
CA GLU A 59 -37.25 -8.96 54.74
C GLU A 59 -38.00 -7.62 54.47
N THR A 60 -38.99 -7.47 53.57
CA THR A 60 -39.83 -8.34 52.69
C THR A 60 -39.99 -7.66 51.28
N GLU A 61 -40.70 -8.08 50.20
CA GLU A 61 -41.42 -9.29 49.73
C GLU A 61 -41.75 -9.20 48.18
N ILE A 62 -42.55 -10.15 47.63
CA ILE A 62 -43.59 -10.06 46.54
C ILE A 62 -43.37 -9.10 45.34
N SER A 63 -43.53 -9.46 44.05
CA SER A 63 -43.76 -10.71 43.29
C SER A 63 -43.39 -10.45 41.80
N GLY A 64 -43.39 -11.39 40.82
CA GLY A 64 -43.73 -12.81 40.79
C GLY A 64 -43.34 -13.45 39.44
N VAL A 65 -43.44 -14.79 39.32
CA VAL A 65 -43.07 -15.60 38.13
C VAL A 65 -44.34 -16.18 37.46
N PRO A 66 -44.32 -16.64 36.18
CA PRO A 66 -43.79 -17.97 35.80
C PRO A 66 -42.89 -17.94 34.55
N GLU A 67 -41.89 -18.81 34.32
CA GLU A 67 -41.62 -20.22 34.67
C GLU A 67 -42.15 -21.27 33.66
N SER A 68 -41.23 -21.92 32.96
CA SER A 68 -41.23 -23.35 32.57
C SER A 68 -39.99 -23.67 31.71
N LEU A 69 -39.34 -24.83 31.78
CA LEU A 69 -39.26 -25.83 32.86
C LEU A 69 -37.91 -26.58 32.74
N ARG A 70 -37.39 -27.16 33.84
CA ARG A 70 -36.13 -27.91 33.89
C ARG A 70 -36.34 -29.41 34.19
N ALA A 71 -35.60 -30.28 33.50
CA ALA A 71 -35.06 -31.53 34.03
C ALA A 71 -33.70 -31.82 33.33
N ARG A 72 -32.61 -32.34 33.92
CA ARG A 72 -32.38 -33.39 34.95
C ARG A 72 -32.68 -34.82 34.42
N ARG A 73 -31.86 -35.86 34.67
CA ARG A 73 -30.75 -36.00 35.65
C ARG A 73 -29.77 -37.17 35.36
N ASP A 74 -28.58 -37.08 35.97
CA ASP A 74 -27.58 -38.07 36.45
C ASP A 74 -27.68 -39.58 36.11
N SER A 75 -26.57 -40.20 35.65
CA SER A 75 -25.99 -41.52 36.05
C SER A 75 -24.99 -42.08 35.00
N SER A 76 -24.03 -42.99 35.27
CA SER A 76 -22.99 -43.10 36.32
C SER A 76 -22.15 -44.38 36.14
N VAL A 77 -20.80 -44.32 36.25
CA VAL A 77 -19.88 -45.46 36.63
C VAL A 77 -19.80 -46.61 35.56
N SER A 78 -18.68 -47.29 35.25
CA SER A 78 -17.43 -47.64 35.98
C SER A 78 -16.14 -47.59 35.12
N THR A 79 -15.00 -47.84 35.79
CA THR A 79 -13.66 -48.17 35.25
C THR A 79 -13.54 -49.61 34.75
N GLU A 80 -12.48 -49.93 33.99
CA GLU A 80 -11.57 -51.10 34.18
C GLU A 80 -10.31 -50.97 33.28
N GLY A 81 -9.29 -51.81 33.48
CA GLY A 81 -7.92 -51.63 32.94
C GLY A 81 -7.51 -52.47 31.70
N PRO A 82 -6.23 -52.38 31.26
CA PRO A 82 -5.73 -52.97 30.00
C PRO A 82 -4.99 -54.31 30.18
N PRO A 83 -4.71 -55.02 29.06
CA PRO A 83 -3.54 -55.87 28.99
C PRO A 83 -2.62 -55.64 27.77
N SER A 84 -1.35 -55.93 28.00
CA SER A 84 -0.30 -56.39 27.06
C SER A 84 0.32 -57.65 27.74
N PRO A 85 1.29 -58.44 27.19
CA PRO A 85 2.29 -58.11 26.16
C PRO A 85 2.71 -59.33 25.26
N ILE A 86 3.96 -59.31 24.74
CA ILE A 86 4.89 -60.46 24.46
C ILE A 86 5.14 -60.92 22.98
N TYR A 87 6.32 -60.46 22.49
CA TYR A 87 7.40 -61.17 21.74
C TYR A 87 7.38 -61.58 20.24
N ALA A 88 8.63 -61.64 19.75
CA ALA A 88 9.19 -62.36 18.57
C ALA A 88 8.87 -61.87 17.15
N SER A 89 9.69 -62.15 16.12
CA SER A 89 11.15 -62.04 15.91
C SER A 89 11.45 -62.32 14.41
N ASP A 90 12.70 -62.07 13.98
CA ASP A 90 13.29 -62.50 12.68
C ASP A 90 12.73 -61.79 11.42
N ALA A 91 13.47 -61.38 10.37
CA ALA A 91 14.82 -61.61 9.80
C ALA A 91 14.82 -62.47 8.52
N LEU A 92 15.91 -62.35 7.72
CA LEU A 92 16.11 -62.79 6.32
C LEU A 92 15.36 -61.91 5.29
N GLU A 93 16.01 -61.19 4.37
CA GLU A 93 16.96 -61.54 3.28
C GLU A 93 16.26 -61.81 1.93
N GLY A 94 16.81 -61.26 0.84
CA GLY A 94 16.22 -61.38 -0.50
C GLY A 94 16.61 -60.27 -1.49
N GLY A 95 17.90 -60.06 -1.74
CA GLY A 95 18.38 -59.11 -2.75
C GLY A 95 18.63 -59.77 -4.12
N VAL A 96 18.17 -59.14 -5.20
CA VAL A 96 18.56 -59.46 -6.59
C VAL A 96 18.85 -58.15 -7.34
N SER A 97 19.86 -58.17 -8.23
CA SER A 97 20.33 -57.03 -9.02
C SER A 97 20.22 -57.33 -10.53
N LEU A 98 20.77 -56.43 -11.36
CA LEU A 98 20.83 -56.39 -12.84
C LEU A 98 19.69 -55.62 -13.54
N ALA A 99 19.91 -54.94 -14.68
CA ALA A 99 21.13 -54.32 -15.25
C ALA A 99 20.77 -53.44 -16.47
N GLY A 100 21.60 -52.43 -16.76
CA GLY A 100 21.56 -51.66 -18.01
C GLY A 100 20.55 -50.50 -18.05
N GLY A 101 20.80 -49.41 -18.78
CA GLY A 101 22.01 -49.05 -19.53
C GLY A 101 21.98 -47.59 -20.01
N LEU A 102 23.15 -46.98 -20.20
CA LEU A 102 23.28 -45.61 -20.73
C LEU A 102 23.18 -45.58 -22.26
N PRO A 103 22.73 -44.43 -22.81
CA PRO A 103 23.50 -43.76 -23.86
C PRO A 103 23.89 -42.32 -23.45
N LEU A 104 24.85 -41.75 -24.17
CA LEU A 104 25.38 -40.39 -24.01
C LEU A 104 24.85 -39.42 -25.09
N LEU A 105 25.10 -38.12 -24.85
CA LEU A 105 24.83 -36.95 -25.74
C LEU A 105 23.33 -36.59 -25.79
N ASP A 106 22.94 -35.31 -25.78
CA ASP A 106 23.57 -34.16 -26.47
C ASP A 106 23.79 -32.92 -25.57
N ASP A 107 24.49 -31.91 -26.10
CA ASP A 107 24.89 -30.67 -25.41
C ASP A 107 23.71 -29.67 -25.36
N GLN A 108 23.31 -29.23 -24.16
CA GLN A 108 22.29 -28.19 -23.98
C GLN A 108 22.81 -27.05 -23.11
N GLN A 109 22.63 -25.82 -23.60
CA GLN A 109 22.95 -24.61 -22.84
C GLN A 109 22.11 -24.56 -21.54
N PRO A 110 22.67 -24.09 -20.41
CA PRO A 110 21.91 -23.95 -19.18
C PRO A 110 20.77 -22.93 -19.35
N ASP A 111 19.57 -23.31 -18.91
CA ASP A 111 18.39 -22.46 -18.95
C ASP A 111 18.64 -21.07 -18.31
N PRO A 112 18.06 -19.99 -18.86
CA PRO A 112 18.12 -18.68 -18.23
C PRO A 112 17.43 -18.72 -16.86
N PRO A 113 18.02 -18.11 -15.81
CA PRO A 113 17.53 -18.25 -14.45
C PRO A 113 16.07 -17.77 -14.33
N GLY A 114 15.20 -18.60 -13.74
CA GLY A 114 13.74 -18.57 -13.87
C GLY A 114 13.00 -17.28 -13.45
N TRP A 115 13.68 -16.25 -12.96
CA TRP A 115 13.10 -14.91 -12.82
C TRP A 115 12.87 -14.22 -14.18
N LEU A 116 13.59 -14.62 -15.23
CA LEU A 116 13.32 -14.18 -16.62
C LEU A 116 11.96 -14.67 -17.14
N GLN A 117 11.52 -15.88 -16.74
CA GLN A 117 10.22 -16.44 -17.11
C GLN A 117 9.03 -15.66 -16.51
N THR A 118 9.27 -14.75 -15.55
CA THR A 118 8.19 -13.95 -14.91
C THR A 118 7.82 -12.67 -15.69
N ILE A 119 8.37 -12.48 -16.90
CA ILE A 119 8.20 -11.23 -17.69
C ILE A 119 7.06 -11.32 -18.72
N GLU A 120 6.72 -12.51 -19.23
CA GLU A 120 5.66 -12.70 -20.22
C GLU A 120 4.47 -13.50 -19.67
N ALA A 121 3.47 -12.77 -19.18
CA ALA A 121 2.12 -13.26 -18.93
C ALA A 121 1.12 -12.30 -19.61
N GLN A 122 0.96 -12.43 -20.92
CA GLN A 122 -0.26 -11.96 -21.58
C GLN A 122 -1.42 -12.90 -21.21
N PRO A 123 -2.68 -12.42 -21.17
CA PRO A 123 -3.81 -13.33 -21.09
C PRO A 123 -3.80 -14.27 -22.31
N PRO A 124 -4.17 -15.56 -22.16
CA PRO A 124 -4.13 -16.51 -23.26
C PRO A 124 -5.09 -16.09 -24.38
N THR A 125 -4.59 -16.03 -25.59
CA THR A 125 -5.41 -15.96 -26.81
C THR A 125 -6.09 -17.31 -27.01
N LEU A 126 -7.41 -17.35 -26.86
CA LEU A 126 -8.21 -18.51 -27.27
C LEU A 126 -8.21 -18.59 -28.80
N GLU A 127 -7.74 -19.71 -29.34
CA GLU A 127 -7.88 -20.01 -30.76
C GLU A 127 -9.34 -20.38 -31.08
N HIS A 128 -9.86 -19.91 -32.23
CA HIS A 128 -11.23 -20.14 -32.62
C HIS A 128 -11.43 -21.56 -33.17
N THR A 129 -12.08 -22.43 -32.39
CA THR A 129 -12.84 -23.58 -32.92
C THR A 129 -14.34 -23.29 -32.81
N GLY A 130 -15.09 -23.49 -33.89
CA GLY A 130 -16.41 -22.87 -34.08
C GLY A 130 -17.51 -23.29 -33.09
N GLY A 131 -18.20 -22.28 -32.56
CA GLY A 131 -19.48 -22.34 -31.86
C GLY A 131 -20.20 -21.01 -32.07
N ALA A 132 -21.53 -21.02 -32.19
CA ALA A 132 -22.28 -19.85 -32.69
C ALA A 132 -22.19 -18.62 -31.75
N GLU A 133 -22.15 -17.42 -32.33
CA GLU A 133 -22.14 -16.16 -31.60
C GLU A 133 -23.45 -15.93 -30.84
N ALA A 134 -23.39 -15.99 -29.51
CA ALA A 134 -24.44 -15.45 -28.65
C ALA A 134 -24.21 -13.94 -28.49
N THR A 135 -25.07 -13.12 -29.11
CA THR A 135 -24.99 -11.66 -29.02
C THR A 135 -25.20 -11.16 -27.59
N PRO A 136 -24.43 -10.16 -27.11
CA PRO A 136 -24.67 -9.57 -25.79
C PRO A 136 -26.04 -8.88 -25.74
N VAL A 137 -26.90 -9.32 -24.82
CA VAL A 137 -28.22 -8.68 -24.59
C VAL A 137 -27.98 -7.27 -24.02
N PRO A 138 -28.47 -6.19 -24.67
CA PRO A 138 -28.31 -4.84 -24.13
C PRO A 138 -29.09 -4.65 -22.84
N TRP A 139 -28.48 -4.00 -21.84
CA TRP A 139 -29.16 -3.68 -20.59
C TRP A 139 -30.10 -2.48 -20.80
N SER A 140 -31.37 -2.76 -21.10
CA SER A 140 -32.38 -1.76 -21.44
C SER A 140 -32.89 -1.00 -20.21
N GLY A 141 -32.17 0.05 -19.80
CA GLY A 141 -32.56 0.95 -18.73
C GLY A 141 -32.49 2.42 -19.15
N GLY A 142 -33.64 3.05 -19.37
CA GLY A 142 -33.82 4.51 -19.43
C GLY A 142 -32.86 5.28 -20.33
N VAL A 143 -33.12 5.31 -21.64
CA VAL A 143 -32.44 6.27 -22.53
C VAL A 143 -33.06 7.65 -22.34
N ASP A 144 -32.30 8.57 -21.75
CA ASP A 144 -32.47 9.99 -22.06
C ASP A 144 -31.43 10.34 -23.13
N GLY A 145 -31.87 10.97 -24.23
CA GLY A 145 -31.14 10.99 -25.51
C GLY A 145 -29.94 11.92 -25.59
N THR A 146 -29.35 12.31 -24.46
CA THR A 146 -28.17 13.19 -24.44
C THR A 146 -26.92 12.42 -24.86
N PRO A 147 -26.16 12.88 -25.88
CA PRO A 147 -24.81 12.38 -26.06
C PRO A 147 -23.99 12.70 -24.81
N PRO A 148 -22.99 11.87 -24.43
CA PRO A 148 -22.07 12.25 -23.37
C PRO A 148 -21.42 13.59 -23.75
N PRO A 149 -21.33 14.57 -22.82
CA PRO A 149 -20.80 15.88 -23.14
C PRO A 149 -19.38 15.74 -23.70
N GLU A 150 -19.07 16.51 -24.75
CA GLU A 150 -17.75 16.49 -25.37
C GLU A 150 -16.68 16.72 -24.30
N GLU A 151 -15.69 15.82 -24.22
CA GLU A 151 -14.52 16.02 -23.37
C GLU A 151 -13.77 17.25 -23.92
N GLN A 152 -14.00 18.42 -23.33
CA GLN A 152 -13.27 19.64 -23.67
C GLN A 152 -11.79 19.42 -23.36
N GLU A 153 -11.00 19.08 -24.39
CA GLU A 153 -9.55 19.04 -24.34
C GLU A 153 -9.02 20.47 -24.19
N TYR A 154 -9.07 20.99 -22.96
CA TYR A 154 -8.39 22.23 -22.63
C TYR A 154 -6.90 22.10 -22.95
N PRO A 155 -6.28 23.10 -23.59
CA PRO A 155 -4.85 23.08 -23.87
C PRO A 155 -4.06 22.91 -22.56
N THR A 156 -2.98 22.12 -22.59
CA THR A 156 -2.14 21.89 -21.42
C THR A 156 -0.67 22.23 -21.68
N ILE A 157 -0.05 22.85 -20.69
CA ILE A 157 1.34 23.32 -20.79
C ILE A 157 2.27 22.12 -20.79
N SER A 158 2.89 21.86 -21.94
CA SER A 158 3.85 20.76 -22.14
C SER A 158 5.16 20.98 -21.37
N ILE A 159 5.66 19.92 -20.72
CA ILE A 159 6.98 19.93 -20.07
C ILE A 159 8.13 19.99 -21.10
N LYS A 160 9.15 20.80 -20.82
CA LYS A 160 10.32 20.98 -21.71
C LYS A 160 10.96 19.62 -22.09
N ARG A 161 11.00 19.31 -23.39
CA ARG A 161 11.46 18.02 -23.96
C ARG A 161 12.81 17.52 -23.40
N LYS A 162 13.76 18.42 -23.11
CA LYS A 162 15.07 18.09 -22.51
C LYS A 162 14.95 17.60 -21.06
N LEU A 163 14.00 18.12 -20.28
CA LEU A 163 13.72 17.69 -18.92
C LEU A 163 12.92 16.38 -18.92
N ALA A 164 11.86 16.28 -19.74
CA ALA A 164 11.06 15.06 -19.87
C ALA A 164 11.94 13.84 -20.23
N ARG A 165 12.89 14.00 -21.17
CA ARG A 165 13.86 12.94 -21.49
C ARG A 165 14.77 12.58 -20.31
N ARG A 166 15.31 13.57 -19.58
CA ARG A 166 16.14 13.34 -18.36
C ARG A 166 15.38 12.61 -17.26
N PHE A 167 14.05 12.61 -17.29
CA PHE A 167 13.18 11.88 -16.36
C PHE A 167 12.78 10.49 -16.88
N TYR A 168 12.13 10.42 -18.05
CA TYR A 168 11.54 9.17 -18.56
C TYR A 168 12.57 8.12 -18.99
N GLU A 169 13.74 8.54 -19.48
CA GLU A 169 14.79 7.61 -19.89
C GLU A 169 15.35 6.77 -18.73
N PRO A 170 15.81 7.35 -17.59
CA PRO A 170 16.21 6.55 -16.44
C PRO A 170 15.04 5.84 -15.75
N VAL A 171 13.83 6.39 -15.75
CA VAL A 171 12.63 5.68 -15.25
C VAL A 171 12.38 4.40 -16.03
N LEU A 172 12.51 4.43 -17.36
CA LEU A 172 12.40 3.23 -18.19
C LEU A 172 13.52 2.22 -17.90
N LEU A 173 14.78 2.67 -17.84
CA LEU A 173 15.91 1.79 -17.54
C LEU A 173 15.78 1.13 -16.15
N MET A 174 15.49 1.91 -15.10
CA MET A 174 15.28 1.37 -13.75
C MET A 174 14.10 0.40 -13.69
N HIS A 175 13.02 0.66 -14.43
CA HIS A 175 11.87 -0.24 -14.51
C HIS A 175 12.21 -1.59 -15.16
N LEU A 176 13.10 -1.60 -16.17
CA LEU A 176 13.62 -2.83 -16.79
C LEU A 176 14.62 -3.58 -15.88
N LEU A 177 15.41 -2.85 -15.07
CA LEU A 177 16.38 -3.46 -14.14
C LEU A 177 15.75 -4.02 -12.86
N SER A 178 14.78 -3.32 -12.26
CA SER A 178 13.89 -3.84 -11.21
C SER A 178 12.82 -2.81 -10.86
N GLN A 179 11.55 -3.22 -10.87
CA GLN A 179 10.44 -2.33 -10.51
C GLN A 179 10.41 -1.96 -9.01
N ILE A 180 11.16 -2.63 -8.13
CA ILE A 180 11.13 -2.40 -6.68
C ILE A 180 12.33 -1.54 -6.26
N ARG A 181 12.05 -0.43 -5.57
CA ARG A 181 13.03 0.63 -5.21
C ARG A 181 13.43 0.63 -3.73
N GLY A 182 12.79 -0.19 -2.91
CA GLY A 182 12.98 -0.24 -1.47
C GLY A 182 11.99 -1.19 -0.81
N ALA A 183 12.17 -1.46 0.49
CA ALA A 183 11.10 -2.01 1.33
C ALA A 183 9.89 -1.05 1.37
N ARG A 184 8.71 -1.58 1.72
CA ARG A 184 7.52 -0.76 2.00
C ARG A 184 7.79 0.14 3.21
N THR A 185 7.49 1.42 3.13
CA THR A 185 7.35 2.25 4.33
C THR A 185 5.91 2.20 4.84
N LYS A 186 5.72 2.41 6.14
CA LYS A 186 4.44 2.83 6.71
C LYS A 186 4.49 4.37 6.84
N ARG A 187 3.35 5.03 7.11
CA ARG A 187 3.41 6.31 7.83
C ARG A 187 4.13 6.06 9.18
N PRO A 188 4.86 7.02 9.75
CA PRO A 188 5.31 6.94 11.13
C PRO A 188 4.10 6.87 12.07
N ILE A 189 3.67 5.65 12.40
CA ILE A 189 2.61 5.40 13.37
C ILE A 189 3.26 5.42 14.74
N ASP A 190 2.85 6.39 15.56
CA ASP A 190 3.22 6.48 16.97
C ASP A 190 2.89 5.16 17.69
N THR A 191 3.80 4.69 18.55
CA THR A 191 3.97 3.24 18.76
C THR A 191 2.94 2.62 19.69
N GLY A 192 1.84 2.16 19.11
CA GLY A 192 0.96 1.13 19.66
C GLY A 192 -0.05 1.59 20.71
N ASP A 193 0.11 2.80 21.26
CA ASP A 193 -0.81 3.33 22.25
C ASP A 193 -2.10 3.87 21.59
N PHE A 194 -3.25 3.72 22.24
CA PHE A 194 -4.56 4.09 21.67
C PHE A 194 -4.78 5.62 21.58
N ARG A 195 -3.76 6.41 21.91
CA ARG A 195 -3.73 7.87 21.86
C ARG A 195 -3.29 8.42 20.49
N HIS A 196 -3.74 7.80 19.39
CA HIS A 196 -3.62 8.40 18.05
C HIS A 196 -4.05 9.87 18.09
N SER A 197 -3.16 10.78 17.69
CA SER A 197 -3.45 12.21 17.65
C SER A 197 -4.70 12.49 16.81
N ARG A 198 -5.42 13.58 17.09
CA ARG A 198 -6.61 13.98 16.31
C ARG A 198 -6.29 14.07 14.81
N GLN A 199 -5.10 14.58 14.50
CA GLN A 199 -4.49 14.60 13.16
C GLN A 199 -4.41 13.19 12.55
N GLU A 200 -3.77 12.22 13.21
CA GLU A 200 -3.63 10.87 12.66
C GLU A 200 -4.98 10.16 12.50
N ARG A 201 -5.97 10.42 13.37
CA ARG A 201 -7.36 9.95 13.19
C ARG A 201 -8.03 10.55 11.95
N ARG A 202 -7.76 11.83 11.64
CA ARG A 202 -8.25 12.51 10.42
C ARG A 202 -7.59 11.96 9.15
N ARG A 203 -6.29 11.67 9.18
CA ARG A 203 -5.58 10.98 8.08
C ARG A 203 -6.11 9.58 7.82
N ASP A 204 -6.35 8.84 8.89
CA ASP A 204 -6.97 7.51 8.85
C ASP A 204 -8.40 7.55 8.28
N PHE A 205 -9.14 8.63 8.51
CA PHE A 205 -10.46 8.85 7.93
C PHE A 205 -10.40 9.19 6.43
N ALA A 206 -9.42 10.01 5.99
CA ALA A 206 -9.16 10.24 4.57
C ALA A 206 -8.75 8.94 3.84
N ASP A 207 -7.86 8.13 4.43
CA ASP A 207 -7.51 6.79 3.93
C ASP A 207 -8.74 5.86 3.88
N ALA A 208 -9.62 5.93 4.88
CA ALA A 208 -10.85 5.13 4.93
C ALA A 208 -11.80 5.49 3.78
N ILE A 209 -12.06 6.78 3.57
CA ILE A 209 -12.88 7.29 2.45
C ILE A 209 -12.29 6.83 1.12
N ALA A 210 -11.01 7.11 0.88
CA ALA A 210 -10.32 6.69 -0.34
C ALA A 210 -10.37 5.16 -0.53
N TYR A 211 -10.26 4.39 0.55
CA TYR A 211 -10.36 2.93 0.50
C TYR A 211 -11.76 2.44 0.11
N ILE A 212 -12.84 2.94 0.72
CA ILE A 212 -14.20 2.43 0.45
C ILE A 212 -14.75 2.87 -0.90
N CYS A 213 -14.34 4.04 -1.39
CA CYS A 213 -14.72 4.55 -2.72
C CYS A 213 -14.00 3.80 -3.86
N ALA A 214 -12.86 3.14 -3.59
CA ALA A 214 -12.13 2.32 -4.56
C ALA A 214 -12.81 0.95 -4.76
N PHE A 215 -13.98 0.95 -5.41
CA PHE A 215 -14.94 -0.16 -5.46
C PHE A 215 -14.50 -1.44 -6.21
N ASP A 216 -13.42 -1.39 -6.99
CA ASP A 216 -12.91 -2.51 -7.79
C ASP A 216 -11.39 -2.68 -7.63
N THR A 217 -10.80 -3.72 -8.23
CA THR A 217 -9.36 -3.97 -8.21
C THR A 217 -8.63 -3.31 -9.39
N GLY A 218 -7.30 -3.25 -9.32
CA GLY A 218 -6.45 -2.80 -10.43
C GLY A 218 -6.14 -1.30 -10.43
N GLY A 219 -5.21 -0.91 -11.31
CA GLY A 219 -4.56 0.41 -11.28
C GLY A 219 -5.40 1.61 -11.73
N GLY A 220 -6.61 1.40 -12.26
CA GLY A 220 -7.56 2.46 -12.66
C GLY A 220 -8.55 2.86 -11.56
N HIS A 221 -8.83 1.95 -10.62
CA HIS A 221 -9.81 2.12 -9.54
C HIS A 221 -9.16 2.56 -8.22
N VAL A 222 -7.90 3.00 -8.28
CA VAL A 222 -7.25 3.68 -7.15
C VAL A 222 -7.94 5.03 -6.97
N MET A 223 -8.33 5.32 -5.73
CA MET A 223 -8.93 6.58 -5.31
C MET A 223 -8.03 7.24 -4.27
N ALA A 224 -8.08 8.56 -4.24
CA ALA A 224 -7.52 9.39 -3.18
C ALA A 224 -8.60 10.32 -2.62
N ALA A 225 -8.42 10.80 -1.39
CA ALA A 225 -9.33 11.71 -0.71
C ALA A 225 -8.55 12.77 0.10
N ALA A 226 -9.06 14.00 0.10
CA ALA A 226 -8.54 15.11 0.89
C ALA A 226 -9.69 15.82 1.62
N LEU A 227 -9.38 16.45 2.75
CA LEU A 227 -10.35 17.10 3.63
C LEU A 227 -10.05 18.60 3.67
N GLU A 228 -10.89 19.39 2.99
CA GLU A 228 -10.85 20.85 3.03
C GLU A 228 -11.74 21.37 4.17
N GLN A 229 -11.25 22.39 4.88
CA GLN A 229 -12.01 23.20 5.82
C GLN A 229 -12.59 24.42 5.09
N THR A 230 -13.90 24.48 4.95
CA THR A 230 -14.62 25.66 4.43
C THR A 230 -15.37 26.38 5.56
N PRO A 231 -15.86 27.62 5.35
CA PRO A 231 -16.77 28.28 6.30
C PRO A 231 -18.10 27.54 6.49
N GLN A 232 -18.49 26.67 5.55
CA GLN A 232 -19.75 25.91 5.57
C GLN A 232 -19.62 24.52 6.21
N GLY A 233 -18.40 24.04 6.46
CA GLY A 233 -18.16 22.70 7.02
C GLY A 233 -16.92 22.05 6.42
N ILE A 234 -17.01 20.75 6.13
CA ILE A 234 -15.91 19.98 5.54
C ILE A 234 -16.24 19.64 4.08
N THR A 235 -15.35 19.99 3.14
CA THR A 235 -15.47 19.53 1.76
C THR A 235 -14.55 18.33 1.54
N VAL A 236 -15.16 17.18 1.27
CA VAL A 236 -14.44 15.94 0.94
C VAL A 236 -14.15 15.93 -0.56
N TRP A 237 -12.90 16.15 -0.90
CA TRP A 237 -12.43 16.07 -2.28
C TRP A 237 -11.99 14.65 -2.60
N LEU A 238 -12.54 14.06 -3.65
CA LEU A 238 -12.14 12.77 -4.21
C LEU A 238 -11.34 12.97 -5.51
N ALA A 239 -10.43 12.04 -5.80
CA ALA A 239 -9.80 11.90 -7.10
C ALA A 239 -9.57 10.41 -7.44
N ALA A 240 -9.41 10.10 -8.73
CA ALA A 240 -9.29 8.73 -9.23
C ALA A 240 -8.11 8.57 -10.22
N ASN A 241 -7.66 7.33 -10.42
CA ASN A 241 -6.67 6.96 -11.45
C ASN A 241 -7.28 6.77 -12.86
N SER A 242 -8.51 7.23 -13.09
CA SER A 242 -9.26 7.09 -14.34
C SER A 242 -10.28 8.23 -14.52
N THR A 243 -10.67 8.50 -15.76
CA THR A 243 -11.58 9.60 -16.16
C THR A 243 -13.03 9.39 -15.70
N ARG A 244 -13.38 8.23 -15.12
CA ARG A 244 -14.75 7.80 -14.84
C ARG A 244 -14.96 7.26 -13.43
N ALA A 245 -14.52 8.02 -12.42
CA ALA A 245 -15.19 7.93 -11.13
C ALA A 245 -16.59 8.53 -11.29
N GLY A 246 -17.64 7.75 -10.99
CA GLY A 246 -19.01 8.15 -11.29
C GLY A 246 -19.73 8.81 -10.12
N GLU A 247 -20.89 9.38 -10.43
CA GLU A 247 -21.85 9.89 -9.44
C GLU A 247 -22.26 8.82 -8.42
N ASN A 248 -22.22 7.54 -8.82
CA ASN A 248 -22.43 6.40 -7.93
C ASN A 248 -21.46 6.36 -6.73
N VAL A 249 -20.20 6.81 -6.90
CA VAL A 249 -19.21 6.93 -5.81
C VAL A 249 -19.59 8.08 -4.86
N ILE A 250 -20.06 9.21 -5.43
CA ILE A 250 -20.49 10.38 -4.67
C ILE A 250 -21.75 10.06 -3.86
N ALA A 251 -22.76 9.42 -4.48
CA ALA A 251 -23.99 8.99 -3.81
C ALA A 251 -23.70 7.95 -2.70
N PHE A 252 -22.89 6.93 -3.00
CA PHE A 252 -22.44 5.95 -2.01
C PHE A 252 -21.76 6.61 -0.80
N LEU A 253 -20.83 7.54 -1.03
CA LEU A 253 -20.14 8.22 0.06
C LEU A 253 -21.05 9.19 0.82
N ARG A 254 -21.95 9.91 0.15
CA ARG A 254 -22.94 10.82 0.78
C ARG A 254 -23.77 10.08 1.81
N ASP A 255 -24.30 8.92 1.43
CA ASP A 255 -25.10 8.06 2.30
C ASP A 255 -24.30 7.54 3.52
N ILE A 256 -23.02 7.21 3.35
CA ILE A 256 -22.14 6.79 4.45
C ILE A 256 -21.85 7.97 5.39
N LEU A 257 -21.54 9.15 4.85
CA LEU A 257 -21.23 10.35 5.63
C LEU A 257 -22.45 10.86 6.39
N ALA A 258 -23.63 10.91 5.77
CA ALA A 258 -24.88 11.25 6.44
C ALA A 258 -25.13 10.34 7.65
N LYS A 259 -25.04 9.01 7.47
CA LYS A 259 -25.23 8.07 8.58
C LYS A 259 -24.15 8.14 9.68
N LEU A 260 -22.99 8.75 9.41
CA LEU A 260 -21.96 9.07 10.41
C LEU A 260 -22.18 10.44 11.08
N VAL A 261 -22.86 11.38 10.43
CA VAL A 261 -23.36 12.62 11.04
C VAL A 261 -24.50 12.27 12.02
N ASP A 262 -25.48 11.49 11.58
CA ASP A 262 -26.72 11.15 12.32
C ASP A 262 -26.53 10.11 13.46
N ILE A 263 -25.29 9.75 13.80
CA ILE A 263 -25.00 8.73 14.81
C ILE A 263 -25.21 9.27 16.23
N ASP A 264 -25.97 8.56 17.06
CA ASP A 264 -26.07 8.86 18.48
C ASP A 264 -24.79 8.40 19.20
N THR A 265 -24.02 9.38 19.68
CA THR A 265 -22.74 9.16 20.37
C THR A 265 -22.86 8.57 21.78
N GLN A 266 -24.04 8.66 22.40
CA GLN A 266 -24.28 8.19 23.77
C GLN A 266 -24.95 6.82 23.79
N ASN A 267 -25.59 6.42 22.69
CA ASN A 267 -26.29 5.14 22.56
C ASN A 267 -25.43 4.09 21.83
N GLU A 268 -24.98 3.07 22.55
CA GLU A 268 -24.17 1.97 22.00
C GLU A 268 -24.94 1.13 20.96
N VAL A 269 -26.25 0.94 21.14
CA VAL A 269 -27.09 0.21 20.16
C VAL A 269 -27.12 0.97 18.83
N SER A 270 -27.32 2.29 18.87
CA SER A 270 -27.28 3.15 17.68
C SER A 270 -25.92 3.08 16.96
N GLN A 271 -24.83 2.96 17.71
CA GLN A 271 -23.48 2.78 17.15
C GLN A 271 -23.31 1.40 16.48
N ILE A 272 -23.80 0.32 17.10
CA ILE A 272 -23.76 -1.04 16.56
C ILE A 272 -24.63 -1.18 15.30
N GLU A 273 -25.83 -0.59 15.30
CA GLU A 273 -26.73 -0.53 14.13
C GLU A 273 -26.10 0.29 12.99
N THR A 274 -25.51 1.44 13.31
CA THR A 274 -24.83 2.31 12.36
C THR A 274 -23.62 1.61 11.75
N GLU A 275 -22.77 0.97 12.55
CA GLU A 275 -21.68 0.12 12.06
C GLU A 275 -22.20 -0.99 11.14
N SER A 276 -23.27 -1.68 11.55
CA SER A 276 -23.86 -2.78 10.79
C SER A 276 -24.52 -2.33 9.47
N TRP A 277 -25.07 -1.12 9.40
CA TRP A 277 -25.59 -0.56 8.15
C TRP A 277 -24.45 -0.11 7.21
N ILE A 278 -23.47 0.62 7.75
CA ILE A 278 -22.30 1.10 7.01
C ILE A 278 -21.50 -0.08 6.45
N PHE A 279 -21.31 -1.14 7.24
CA PHE A 279 -20.65 -2.38 6.82
C PHE A 279 -21.34 -3.01 5.62
N ARG A 280 -22.65 -3.26 5.71
CA ARG A 280 -23.45 -3.86 4.63
C ARG A 280 -23.38 -3.05 3.35
N LYS A 281 -23.45 -1.72 3.47
CA LYS A 281 -23.36 -0.82 2.32
C LYS A 281 -21.96 -0.83 1.67
N ILE A 282 -20.89 -0.82 2.47
CA ILE A 282 -19.50 -0.95 1.98
C ILE A 282 -19.28 -2.30 1.27
N VAL A 283 -19.72 -3.41 1.88
CA VAL A 283 -19.60 -4.77 1.30
C VAL A 283 -20.36 -4.88 -0.02
N ARG A 284 -21.61 -4.39 -0.08
CA ARG A 284 -22.40 -4.38 -1.32
C ARG A 284 -21.75 -3.53 -2.41
N PHE A 285 -21.19 -2.36 -2.08
CA PHE A 285 -20.53 -1.48 -3.04
C PHE A 285 -19.17 -2.02 -3.52
N ASN A 286 -18.41 -2.69 -2.65
CA ASN A 286 -17.11 -3.29 -2.96
C ASN A 286 -17.22 -4.77 -3.38
N ARG A 287 -18.41 -5.31 -3.70
CA ARG A 287 -18.63 -6.77 -3.89
C ARG A 287 -17.61 -7.38 -4.87
N ARG A 288 -17.47 -6.82 -6.08
CA ARG A 288 -16.47 -7.25 -7.09
C ARG A 288 -15.04 -7.32 -6.55
N ARG A 289 -14.65 -6.35 -5.72
CA ARG A 289 -13.32 -6.26 -5.12
C ARG A 289 -13.10 -7.29 -4.01
N ILE A 290 -14.17 -7.63 -3.29
CA ILE A 290 -14.19 -8.67 -2.27
C ILE A 290 -14.08 -10.05 -2.94
N ASP A 291 -14.91 -10.31 -3.95
CA ASP A 291 -14.86 -11.53 -4.77
C ASP A 291 -13.45 -11.72 -5.33
N ASN A 292 -12.89 -10.67 -5.97
CA ASN A 292 -11.55 -10.74 -6.54
C ASN A 292 -10.39 -10.75 -5.51
N TYR A 293 -10.68 -10.74 -4.21
CA TYR A 293 -9.76 -11.13 -3.15
C TYR A 293 -10.04 -12.54 -2.62
N TRP A 294 -11.29 -13.02 -2.67
CA TRP A 294 -11.65 -14.41 -2.39
C TRP A 294 -11.07 -15.37 -3.43
N ASP A 295 -11.30 -15.15 -4.74
CA ASP A 295 -10.78 -16.00 -5.83
C ASP A 295 -9.26 -16.25 -5.66
N ARG A 296 -8.55 -15.19 -5.24
CA ARG A 296 -7.09 -15.18 -5.08
C ARG A 296 -6.62 -15.76 -3.73
N ALA A 297 -7.50 -15.84 -2.73
CA ALA A 297 -7.28 -16.57 -1.48
C ALA A 297 -7.51 -18.08 -1.70
N GLU A 298 -8.64 -18.45 -2.31
CA GLU A 298 -9.04 -19.82 -2.63
C GLU A 298 -7.98 -20.55 -3.47
N LEU A 299 -7.46 -19.89 -4.52
CA LEU A 299 -6.32 -20.35 -5.32
C LEU A 299 -4.99 -20.55 -4.53
N ARG A 300 -4.97 -20.25 -3.23
CA ARG A 300 -3.86 -20.49 -2.30
C ARG A 300 -4.21 -21.48 -1.18
N ILE A 301 -5.49 -21.74 -0.90
CA ILE A 301 -5.93 -22.68 0.13
C ILE A 301 -5.37 -24.08 -0.17
N ARG A 302 -5.66 -24.67 -1.33
CA ARG A 302 -5.20 -26.03 -1.68
C ARG A 302 -3.66 -26.19 -1.61
N PRO A 303 -2.84 -25.32 -2.23
CA PRO A 303 -1.38 -25.38 -2.07
C PRO A 303 -0.85 -25.25 -0.63
N CYS A 304 -1.61 -24.62 0.28
CA CYS A 304 -1.27 -24.56 1.70
C CYS A 304 -1.70 -25.85 2.41
N LEU A 305 -2.92 -26.35 2.17
CA LEU A 305 -3.44 -27.59 2.75
C LEU A 305 -2.53 -28.80 2.50
N GLU A 306 -1.95 -28.89 1.30
CA GLU A 306 -0.94 -29.91 0.95
C GLU A 306 0.23 -29.91 1.97
N VAL A 307 0.85 -28.75 2.22
CA VAL A 307 2.00 -28.61 3.14
C VAL A 307 1.59 -28.76 4.62
N ILE A 308 0.36 -28.37 4.98
CA ILE A 308 -0.18 -28.54 6.34
C ILE A 308 -0.38 -30.03 6.63
N ARG A 309 -0.95 -30.80 5.69
CA ARG A 309 -1.19 -32.25 5.81
C ARG A 309 0.13 -33.05 5.91
N GLU A 310 1.15 -32.65 5.18
CA GLU A 310 2.51 -33.21 5.29
C GLU A 310 3.16 -32.93 6.67
N SER A 311 2.85 -31.80 7.29
CA SER A 311 3.44 -31.34 8.55
C SER A 311 2.78 -31.99 9.78
N LYS A 312 2.90 -33.33 9.89
CA LYS A 312 2.22 -34.16 10.90
C LYS A 312 2.38 -33.66 12.35
N GLU A 313 3.60 -33.27 12.75
CA GLU A 313 3.93 -32.80 14.10
C GLU A 313 3.39 -31.40 14.47
N PHE A 314 2.69 -30.73 13.56
CA PHE A 314 2.20 -29.37 13.81
C PHE A 314 0.99 -29.37 14.77
N LYS A 315 1.16 -28.88 16.00
CA LYS A 315 0.04 -28.71 16.94
C LYS A 315 -0.98 -27.70 16.38
N GLY A 316 -2.24 -28.13 16.26
CA GLY A 316 -3.33 -27.35 15.65
C GLY A 316 -3.51 -27.58 14.14
N ARG A 317 -2.90 -28.64 13.58
CA ARG A 317 -2.98 -29.00 12.15
C ARG A 317 -4.42 -29.23 11.68
N ASP A 318 -5.20 -30.01 12.42
CA ASP A 318 -6.51 -30.46 11.96
C ASP A 318 -7.56 -29.35 12.13
N GLU A 319 -7.39 -28.47 13.12
CA GLU A 319 -8.14 -27.22 13.29
C GLU A 319 -7.84 -26.23 12.16
N LEU A 320 -6.57 -26.12 11.75
CA LEU A 320 -6.17 -25.28 10.62
C LEU A 320 -6.70 -25.81 9.28
N ILE A 321 -6.71 -27.14 9.10
CA ILE A 321 -7.33 -27.78 7.92
C ILE A 321 -8.83 -27.51 7.91
N ARG A 322 -9.54 -27.79 9.01
CA ARG A 322 -11.00 -27.58 9.14
C ARG A 322 -11.39 -26.13 8.84
N TRP A 323 -10.64 -25.17 9.37
CA TRP A 323 -10.90 -23.76 9.11
C TRP A 323 -10.70 -23.38 7.64
N LEU A 324 -9.59 -23.81 7.02
CA LEU A 324 -9.27 -23.44 5.64
C LEU A 324 -10.08 -24.20 4.58
N GLU A 325 -10.53 -25.42 4.87
CA GLU A 325 -11.22 -26.30 3.90
C GLU A 325 -12.74 -26.31 4.06
N VAL A 326 -13.26 -25.95 5.24
CA VAL A 326 -14.70 -25.93 5.54
C VAL A 326 -15.12 -24.54 6.04
N GLU A 327 -14.75 -24.16 7.26
CA GLU A 327 -15.40 -23.05 7.98
C GLU A 327 -15.23 -21.68 7.27
N LEU A 328 -14.07 -21.43 6.64
CA LEU A 328 -13.80 -20.24 5.82
C LEU A 328 -14.47 -20.29 4.43
N VAL A 329 -14.66 -21.49 3.87
CA VAL A 329 -15.31 -21.71 2.57
C VAL A 329 -16.82 -21.56 2.72
N ASP A 330 -17.43 -22.12 3.76
CA ASP A 330 -18.84 -21.91 4.13
C ASP A 330 -19.12 -20.42 4.37
N CYS A 331 -18.20 -19.71 5.04
CA CYS A 331 -18.30 -18.26 5.19
C CYS A 331 -18.26 -17.49 3.85
N SER A 332 -17.77 -18.08 2.76
CA SER A 332 -17.70 -17.43 1.44
C SER A 332 -19.06 -17.28 0.74
N GLU A 333 -20.09 -18.05 1.15
CA GLU A 333 -21.47 -17.94 0.63
C GLU A 333 -21.98 -16.50 0.61
N THR A 334 -21.62 -15.71 1.63
CA THR A 334 -21.91 -14.27 1.67
C THR A 334 -20.65 -13.46 1.91
N ALA A 335 -20.45 -12.42 1.10
CA ALA A 335 -19.35 -11.46 1.28
C ALA A 335 -19.37 -10.76 2.66
N GLU A 336 -20.51 -10.74 3.36
CA GLU A 336 -20.60 -10.26 4.74
C GLU A 336 -19.97 -11.24 5.73
N SER A 337 -20.33 -12.52 5.65
CA SER A 337 -19.79 -13.56 6.54
C SER A 337 -18.30 -13.72 6.32
N LEU A 338 -17.86 -13.85 5.07
CA LEU A 338 -16.44 -13.94 4.70
C LEU A 338 -15.59 -12.80 5.26
N VAL A 339 -16.08 -11.56 5.13
CA VAL A 339 -15.35 -10.37 5.60
C VAL A 339 -15.37 -10.25 7.12
N ARG A 340 -16.46 -10.65 7.80
CA ARG A 340 -16.51 -10.73 9.27
C ARG A 340 -15.53 -11.77 9.78
N GLU A 341 -15.53 -12.96 9.20
CA GLU A 341 -14.64 -14.06 9.56
C GLU A 341 -13.17 -13.70 9.35
N CYS A 342 -12.82 -13.23 8.14
CA CYS A 342 -11.46 -12.76 7.84
C CYS A 342 -10.99 -11.61 8.74
N TYR A 343 -11.91 -10.76 9.23
CA TYR A 343 -11.60 -9.74 10.23
C TYR A 343 -11.37 -10.34 11.62
N ASN A 344 -12.24 -11.24 12.06
CA ASN A 344 -12.18 -11.88 13.37
C ASN A 344 -10.90 -12.71 13.54
N ALA A 345 -10.59 -13.57 12.56
CA ALA A 345 -9.38 -14.39 12.57
C ALA A 345 -8.11 -13.52 12.62
N ALA A 346 -8.03 -12.48 11.78
CA ALA A 346 -6.93 -11.50 11.78
C ALA A 346 -6.89 -10.57 13.01
N ARG A 347 -7.78 -10.77 14.00
CA ARG A 347 -7.88 -10.00 15.25
C ARG A 347 -7.81 -10.83 16.52
N GLY A 348 -7.60 -12.15 16.43
CA GLY A 348 -7.57 -13.02 17.61
C GLY A 348 -8.96 -13.46 18.10
N GLY A 349 -9.95 -13.50 17.20
CA GLY A 349 -11.24 -14.17 17.46
C GLY A 349 -11.11 -15.70 17.39
N VAL A 350 -12.24 -16.39 17.14
CA VAL A 350 -12.34 -17.87 17.18
C VAL A 350 -11.23 -18.57 16.39
N HIS A 351 -10.95 -18.12 15.15
CA HIS A 351 -9.90 -18.71 14.29
C HIS A 351 -8.56 -17.96 14.37
N GLY A 352 -8.31 -17.25 15.46
CA GLY A 352 -7.10 -16.45 15.68
C GLY A 352 -5.82 -17.27 15.79
N GLU A 353 -5.88 -18.46 16.39
CA GLU A 353 -4.74 -19.37 16.45
C GLU A 353 -4.40 -19.96 15.07
N GLN A 354 -5.42 -20.28 14.27
CA GLN A 354 -5.33 -20.80 12.91
C GLN A 354 -4.76 -19.73 11.96
N PHE A 355 -5.22 -18.47 12.07
CA PHE A 355 -4.60 -17.35 11.35
C PHE A 355 -3.13 -17.15 11.77
N THR A 356 -2.82 -17.29 13.06
CA THR A 356 -1.44 -17.22 13.57
C THR A 356 -0.59 -18.41 13.10
N ALA A 357 -1.19 -19.59 12.89
CA ALA A 357 -0.53 -20.76 12.36
C ALA A 357 -0.02 -20.54 10.92
N ILE A 358 -0.81 -19.84 10.07
CA ILE A 358 -0.36 -19.43 8.72
C ILE A 358 0.94 -18.60 8.80
N GLU A 359 1.12 -17.76 9.82
CA GLU A 359 2.37 -16.98 9.97
C GLU A 359 3.60 -17.86 10.26
N ARG A 360 3.43 -19.03 10.89
CA ARG A 360 4.52 -19.98 11.17
C ARG A 360 5.01 -20.62 9.86
N PHE A 361 4.09 -21.11 9.03
CA PHE A 361 4.41 -21.70 7.72
C PHE A 361 5.08 -20.73 6.73
N ILE A 362 4.90 -19.41 6.90
CA ILE A 362 5.68 -18.40 6.15
C ILE A 362 7.16 -18.43 6.59
N GLY A 363 7.41 -18.46 7.91
CA GLY A 363 8.74 -18.36 8.51
C GLY A 363 9.63 -19.60 8.36
N ASP A 364 9.03 -20.79 8.28
CA ASP A 364 9.73 -22.09 8.21
C ASP A 364 10.62 -22.29 6.96
N GLY A 365 10.60 -21.39 5.98
CA GLY A 365 11.44 -21.47 4.77
C GLY A 365 11.11 -22.60 3.79
N LYS A 366 10.07 -23.40 4.08
CA LYS A 366 9.60 -24.54 3.27
C LYS A 366 9.20 -24.11 1.84
N THR A 367 9.25 -25.07 0.93
CA THR A 367 8.58 -25.01 -0.37
C THR A 367 7.13 -24.54 -0.23
N LYS A 368 6.69 -23.66 -1.14
CA LYS A 368 5.36 -22.99 -1.13
C LYS A 368 5.12 -21.93 -0.03
N SER A 369 6.13 -21.46 0.74
CA SER A 369 5.98 -20.32 1.69
C SER A 369 5.27 -19.10 1.06
N GLU A 370 5.52 -18.78 -0.22
CA GLU A 370 4.84 -17.70 -0.96
C GLU A 370 3.31 -17.87 -1.07
N SER A 371 2.79 -19.09 -1.03
CA SER A 371 1.34 -19.34 -1.01
C SER A 371 0.72 -18.97 0.35
N PHE A 372 1.41 -19.25 1.45
CA PHE A 372 0.99 -18.82 2.79
C PHE A 372 1.08 -17.29 2.93
N GLU A 373 2.13 -16.65 2.39
CA GLU A 373 2.23 -15.17 2.33
C GLU A 373 1.04 -14.56 1.58
N LYS A 374 0.66 -15.14 0.42
CA LYS A 374 -0.48 -14.69 -0.39
C LYS A 374 -1.83 -14.95 0.31
N LEU A 375 -2.04 -16.14 0.88
CA LEU A 375 -3.27 -16.49 1.61
C LEU A 375 -3.50 -15.53 2.78
N ARG A 376 -2.49 -15.36 3.66
CA ARG A 376 -2.51 -14.39 4.76
C ARG A 376 -2.83 -12.97 4.27
N TYR A 377 -2.19 -12.56 3.18
CA TYR A 377 -2.42 -11.25 2.59
C TYR A 377 -3.88 -11.06 2.16
N TYR A 378 -4.47 -12.03 1.46
CA TYR A 378 -5.87 -11.91 1.00
C TYR A 378 -6.88 -11.97 2.15
N ILE A 379 -6.69 -12.84 3.16
CA ILE A 379 -7.52 -12.84 4.39
C ILE A 379 -7.50 -11.45 5.04
N CYS A 380 -6.33 -10.85 5.25
CA CYS A 380 -6.26 -9.48 5.79
C CYS A 380 -6.85 -8.41 4.85
N ARG A 381 -6.89 -8.62 3.52
CA ARG A 381 -7.53 -7.69 2.56
C ARG A 381 -9.04 -7.81 2.57
N LEU A 382 -9.59 -9.01 2.78
CA LEU A 382 -11.02 -9.25 3.00
C LEU A 382 -11.45 -8.55 4.30
N GLY A 383 -10.86 -8.90 5.43
CA GLY A 383 -11.18 -8.32 6.75
C GLY A 383 -10.94 -6.81 6.89
N LYS A 384 -10.14 -6.19 6.00
CA LYS A 384 -9.87 -4.74 6.01
C LYS A 384 -11.14 -3.90 5.84
N HIS A 385 -12.19 -4.39 5.17
CA HIS A 385 -13.44 -3.64 4.99
C HIS A 385 -14.14 -3.39 6.33
N LEU A 386 -14.33 -4.42 7.18
CA LEU A 386 -14.90 -4.26 8.53
C LEU A 386 -13.97 -3.46 9.45
N ALA A 387 -12.65 -3.65 9.33
CA ALA A 387 -11.67 -2.86 10.09
C ALA A 387 -11.77 -1.35 9.81
N ILE A 388 -12.15 -0.97 8.58
CA ILE A 388 -12.37 0.42 8.19
C ILE A 388 -13.74 0.92 8.63
N THR A 389 -14.82 0.14 8.48
CA THR A 389 -16.15 0.48 9.04
C THR A 389 -16.04 0.86 10.52
N LYS A 390 -15.42 -0.02 11.33
CA LYS A 390 -15.20 0.21 12.76
C LYS A 390 -14.39 1.48 13.04
N ARG A 391 -13.40 1.78 12.20
CA ARG A 391 -12.58 3.01 12.33
C ARG A 391 -13.37 4.28 11.96
N MET A 392 -14.22 4.24 10.95
CA MET A 392 -15.06 5.38 10.57
C MET A 392 -16.07 5.72 11.67
N VAL A 393 -16.76 4.70 12.22
CA VAL A 393 -17.68 4.85 13.37
C VAL A 393 -16.94 5.32 14.63
N LYS A 394 -15.71 4.83 14.88
CA LYS A 394 -14.91 5.33 16.01
C LYS A 394 -14.44 6.77 15.80
N THR A 395 -14.23 7.22 14.56
CA THR A 395 -13.88 8.61 14.26
C THR A 395 -15.10 9.53 14.42
N SER A 396 -16.27 9.11 13.92
CA SER A 396 -17.53 9.88 14.06
C SER A 396 -18.07 9.99 15.48
N THR A 397 -17.55 9.21 16.42
CA THR A 397 -17.84 9.30 17.86
C THR A 397 -16.74 10.03 18.65
N THR A 398 -15.48 10.06 18.18
CA THR A 398 -14.34 10.66 18.91
C THR A 398 -13.78 11.96 18.34
N ASP A 399 -14.40 12.51 17.28
CA ASP A 399 -14.05 13.82 16.72
C ASP A 399 -15.24 14.47 16.01
N ARG A 400 -16.31 14.77 16.76
CA ARG A 400 -17.58 15.33 16.21
C ARG A 400 -17.42 16.61 15.40
N ALA A 401 -16.38 17.40 15.67
CA ALA A 401 -16.05 18.60 14.90
C ALA A 401 -15.62 18.30 13.45
N LEU A 402 -15.36 17.04 13.08
CA LEU A 402 -15.15 16.62 11.69
C LEU A 402 -16.48 16.32 10.96
N PHE A 403 -17.59 16.18 11.69
CA PHE A 403 -18.90 15.72 11.20
C PHE A 403 -19.96 16.82 11.28
N SER A 404 -19.56 18.09 11.17
CA SER A 404 -20.43 19.27 11.21
C SER A 404 -21.11 19.59 9.87
N GLY A 405 -21.36 18.57 9.04
CA GLY A 405 -21.81 18.70 7.65
C GLY A 405 -20.69 18.46 6.62
N PHE A 406 -21.05 17.82 5.50
CA PHE A 406 -20.13 17.46 4.43
C PHE A 406 -20.64 17.89 3.05
N GLU A 407 -19.77 18.51 2.28
CA GLU A 407 -19.85 18.54 0.82
C GLU A 407 -18.95 17.42 0.24
N ILE A 408 -19.28 16.89 -0.94
CA ILE A 408 -18.42 15.96 -1.67
C ILE A 408 -18.18 16.51 -3.07
N LYS A 409 -16.91 16.73 -3.41
CA LYS A 409 -16.45 17.14 -4.75
C LYS A 409 -15.56 16.05 -5.35
N LEU A 410 -15.56 15.93 -6.68
CA LEU A 410 -14.76 14.97 -7.42
C LEU A 410 -13.89 15.68 -8.45
N LEU A 411 -12.59 15.38 -8.46
CA LEU A 411 -11.68 15.76 -9.53
C LEU A 411 -11.58 14.61 -10.54
N ASN A 412 -11.88 14.92 -11.80
CA ASN A 412 -11.67 14.00 -12.92
C ASN A 412 -10.17 13.81 -13.17
N SER A 413 -9.75 12.58 -13.44
CA SER A 413 -8.41 12.34 -14.00
C SER A 413 -8.35 12.86 -15.43
N PRO A 414 -7.23 13.46 -15.86
CA PRO A 414 -6.95 13.63 -17.29
C PRO A 414 -6.79 12.25 -17.97
N GLY A 415 -6.96 12.23 -19.30
CA GLY A 415 -6.88 11.02 -20.12
C GLY A 415 -5.46 10.40 -20.20
N PRO A 416 -5.34 9.08 -20.46
CA PRO A 416 -4.03 8.42 -20.60
C PRO A 416 -3.34 8.74 -21.94
N GLU A 417 -2.34 9.63 -21.90
CA GLU A 417 -1.53 10.06 -23.05
C GLU A 417 -0.50 9.02 -23.49
N LEU A 418 -0.18 8.96 -24.78
CA LEU A 418 0.88 8.09 -25.32
C LEU A 418 2.24 8.80 -25.34
N TYR A 419 3.06 8.59 -24.31
CA TYR A 419 4.44 9.09 -24.30
C TYR A 419 5.36 8.25 -25.22
N LYS A 420 6.27 8.92 -25.93
CA LYS A 420 7.19 8.31 -26.91
C LYS A 420 8.62 8.77 -26.72
N LEU A 421 9.48 7.89 -26.21
CA LEU A 421 10.94 8.04 -26.30
C LEU A 421 11.42 7.67 -27.70
N LEU A 422 12.43 8.38 -28.23
CA LEU A 422 13.02 8.08 -29.55
C LEU A 422 14.04 6.94 -29.42
N PRO A 423 13.81 5.73 -30.01
CA PRO A 423 14.67 4.56 -29.78
C PRO A 423 16.14 4.81 -30.11
N LYS A 424 16.40 5.42 -31.27
CA LYS A 424 17.75 5.78 -31.77
C LYS A 424 18.55 6.65 -30.78
N ASN A 425 17.87 7.38 -29.90
CA ASN A 425 18.49 8.29 -28.94
C ASN A 425 18.55 7.71 -27.50
N SER A 426 17.87 6.59 -27.24
CA SER A 426 17.63 6.00 -25.92
C SER A 426 18.42 4.72 -25.66
N THR A 427 19.62 4.60 -26.26
CA THR A 427 20.60 3.56 -25.90
C THR A 427 21.13 3.78 -24.48
N ILE A 428 21.66 2.72 -23.84
CA ILE A 428 22.19 2.79 -22.47
C ILE A 428 23.25 3.89 -22.35
N GLU A 429 24.23 3.92 -23.26
CA GLU A 429 25.27 4.95 -23.34
C GLU A 429 24.66 6.34 -23.50
N GLY A 430 23.61 6.47 -24.33
CA GLY A 430 22.89 7.71 -24.52
C GLY A 430 22.26 8.23 -23.23
N ILE A 431 21.56 7.35 -22.50
CA ILE A 431 20.93 7.65 -21.22
C ILE A 431 22.01 8.07 -20.20
N PHE A 432 23.07 7.27 -20.06
CA PHE A 432 24.17 7.53 -19.14
C PHE A 432 24.89 8.85 -19.44
N ASN A 433 25.16 9.18 -20.71
CA ASN A 433 25.74 10.46 -21.11
C ASN A 433 24.85 11.68 -20.79
N ARG A 434 23.55 11.48 -20.57
CA ARG A 434 22.60 12.55 -20.14
C ARG A 434 22.34 12.55 -18.63
N MET A 435 22.67 11.46 -17.94
CA MET A 435 22.64 11.37 -16.48
C MET A 435 23.94 11.83 -15.84
N PHE A 436 25.10 11.37 -16.32
CA PHE A 436 26.39 11.50 -15.66
C PHE A 436 27.34 12.38 -16.50
N SER A 437 27.59 13.59 -16.02
CA SER A 437 28.51 14.55 -16.67
C SER A 437 29.99 14.24 -16.39
N ASN A 438 30.28 13.47 -15.34
CA ASN A 438 31.61 12.97 -15.03
C ASN A 438 31.83 11.64 -15.78
N SER A 439 32.82 11.59 -16.67
CA SER A 439 33.16 10.40 -17.46
C SER A 439 33.62 9.22 -16.60
N ALA A 440 34.46 9.44 -15.60
CA ALA A 440 34.96 8.38 -14.72
C ALA A 440 33.83 7.74 -13.90
N GLU A 441 32.89 8.53 -13.37
CA GLU A 441 31.69 7.99 -12.72
C GLU A 441 30.81 7.23 -13.71
N ARG A 442 30.51 7.82 -14.87
CA ARG A 442 29.71 7.20 -15.93
C ARG A 442 30.27 5.84 -16.32
N ASP A 443 31.58 5.76 -16.56
CA ASP A 443 32.25 4.56 -17.05
C ASP A 443 32.44 3.50 -15.96
N ALA A 444 32.59 3.93 -14.69
CA ALA A 444 32.54 3.03 -13.54
C ALA A 444 31.14 2.41 -13.33
N LEU A 445 30.06 3.15 -13.59
CA LEU A 445 28.69 2.66 -13.48
C LEU A 445 28.23 1.85 -14.72
N LEU A 446 28.76 2.13 -15.91
CA LEU A 446 28.52 1.33 -17.13
C LEU A 446 29.21 -0.03 -17.08
N ARG A 447 30.39 -0.13 -16.46
CA ARG A 447 31.18 -1.37 -16.38
C ARG A 447 30.40 -2.57 -15.82
N PRO A 448 29.74 -2.51 -14.64
CA PRO A 448 28.92 -3.62 -14.15
C PRO A 448 27.60 -3.80 -14.91
N LEU A 449 27.12 -2.77 -15.61
CA LEU A 449 25.88 -2.84 -16.38
C LEU A 449 26.05 -3.59 -17.70
N ARG A 450 27.22 -3.55 -18.36
CA ARG A 450 27.41 -4.18 -19.68
C ARG A 450 27.11 -5.69 -19.72
N PRO A 451 27.67 -6.56 -18.85
CA PRO A 451 27.31 -7.99 -18.87
C PRO A 451 25.82 -8.26 -18.62
N LEU A 452 25.18 -7.40 -17.82
CA LEU A 452 23.75 -7.47 -17.49
C LEU A 452 22.86 -6.84 -18.57
N SER A 453 23.39 -5.96 -19.41
CA SER A 453 22.70 -5.45 -20.61
C SER A 453 22.42 -6.59 -21.57
N ASP A 454 23.44 -7.39 -21.84
CA ASP A 454 23.42 -8.38 -22.90
C ASP A 454 22.65 -9.63 -22.42
N ALA A 455 22.89 -10.07 -21.18
CA ALA A 455 22.16 -11.18 -20.54
C ALA A 455 20.64 -10.93 -20.37
N LEU A 456 20.17 -9.68 -20.42
CA LEU A 456 18.76 -9.31 -20.27
C LEU A 456 18.16 -8.68 -21.54
N GLY A 457 18.91 -8.63 -22.64
CA GLY A 457 18.51 -7.97 -23.88
C GLY A 457 18.07 -6.52 -23.67
N LEU A 458 18.73 -5.77 -22.77
CA LEU A 458 18.32 -4.41 -22.42
C LEU A 458 18.21 -3.45 -23.63
N PRO A 459 19.07 -3.49 -24.67
CA PRO A 459 18.89 -2.64 -25.85
C PRO A 459 17.57 -2.93 -26.58
N GLU A 460 17.18 -4.21 -26.69
CA GLU A 460 15.95 -4.69 -27.32
C GLU A 460 14.74 -4.36 -26.44
N GLN A 461 14.85 -4.55 -25.12
CA GLN A 461 13.84 -4.13 -24.15
C GLN A 461 13.61 -2.61 -24.20
N LEU A 462 14.67 -1.79 -24.28
CA LEU A 462 14.57 -0.33 -24.41
C LEU A 462 13.90 0.07 -25.74
N LYS A 463 14.21 -0.60 -26.85
CA LYS A 463 13.54 -0.40 -28.14
C LYS A 463 12.05 -0.77 -28.07
N LYS A 464 11.71 -1.96 -27.54
CA LYS A 464 10.33 -2.46 -27.41
C LYS A 464 9.48 -1.59 -26.48
N ASN A 465 10.03 -1.15 -25.35
CA ASN A 465 9.30 -0.44 -24.29
C ASN A 465 9.44 1.11 -24.36
N CYS A 466 9.90 1.67 -25.49
CA CYS A 466 10.08 3.12 -25.68
C CYS A 466 8.77 3.93 -25.76
N GLN A 467 7.64 3.27 -26.01
CA GLN A 467 6.31 3.87 -26.08
C GLN A 467 5.43 3.28 -24.98
N PHE A 468 4.70 4.12 -24.25
CA PHE A 468 3.81 3.67 -23.18
C PHE A 468 2.73 4.72 -22.89
N LYS A 469 1.54 4.26 -22.48
CA LYS A 469 0.51 5.16 -21.97
C LYS A 469 0.86 5.62 -20.56
N THR A 470 0.91 6.92 -20.34
CA THR A 470 1.13 7.54 -19.03
C THR A 470 -0.19 7.95 -18.39
N ARG A 471 -0.24 8.03 -17.06
CA ARG A 471 -1.38 8.57 -16.29
C ARG A 471 -0.88 9.39 -15.11
N VAL A 472 -1.65 10.40 -14.73
CA VAL A 472 -1.54 11.01 -13.40
C VAL A 472 -2.11 10.02 -12.37
N HIS A 473 -1.60 10.07 -11.14
CA HIS A 473 -2.11 9.28 -10.02
C HIS A 473 -3.04 10.13 -9.14
N ALA A 474 -4.06 9.51 -8.56
CA ALA A 474 -5.10 10.16 -7.76
C ALA A 474 -4.53 11.02 -6.60
N GLU A 475 -3.47 10.53 -5.94
CA GLU A 475 -2.78 11.29 -4.90
C GLU A 475 -2.23 12.63 -5.40
N LEU A 476 -1.77 12.70 -6.64
CA LEU A 476 -1.14 13.90 -7.21
C LEU A 476 -2.16 14.91 -7.73
N LEU A 477 -3.34 14.45 -8.18
CA LEU A 477 -4.45 15.33 -8.58
C LEU A 477 -4.89 16.22 -7.42
N LEU A 478 -5.01 15.65 -6.21
CA LEU A 478 -5.39 16.42 -5.02
C LEU A 478 -4.24 17.30 -4.50
N VAL A 479 -2.98 16.85 -4.57
CA VAL A 479 -1.80 17.64 -4.16
C VAL A 479 -1.66 18.91 -5.01
N ASP A 480 -1.66 18.78 -6.35
CA ASP A 480 -1.55 19.96 -7.23
C ASP A 480 -2.81 20.83 -7.16
N HIS A 481 -4.02 20.26 -7.06
CA HIS A 481 -5.25 21.07 -6.98
C HIS A 481 -5.31 21.93 -5.70
N PHE A 482 -5.05 21.33 -4.53
CA PHE A 482 -5.02 22.09 -3.26
C PHE A 482 -3.89 23.13 -3.27
N HIS A 483 -2.76 22.86 -3.93
CA HIS A 483 -1.69 23.85 -4.04
C HIS A 483 -2.04 25.00 -4.98
N ALA A 484 -2.53 24.72 -6.19
CA ALA A 484 -2.87 25.73 -7.19
C ALA A 484 -4.00 26.64 -6.71
N LYS A 485 -5.06 26.07 -6.12
CA LYS A 485 -6.22 26.83 -5.61
C LYS A 485 -6.06 27.28 -4.15
N GLN A 486 -4.91 27.05 -3.51
CA GLN A 486 -4.59 27.44 -2.13
C GLN A 486 -5.66 27.01 -1.09
N LEU A 487 -6.19 25.80 -1.25
CA LEU A 487 -7.29 25.30 -0.42
C LEU A 487 -6.83 24.97 1.01
N ASN A 488 -7.68 25.26 1.99
CA ASN A 488 -7.36 25.08 3.40
C ASN A 488 -7.59 23.65 3.86
N PHE A 489 -6.53 22.93 4.23
CA PHE A 489 -6.67 21.61 4.85
C PHE A 489 -7.25 21.70 6.28
N VAL A 490 -8.04 20.71 6.65
CA VAL A 490 -8.56 20.52 8.01
C VAL A 490 -7.41 20.42 9.04
N ASP A 491 -7.50 21.18 10.13
CA ASP A 491 -6.41 21.42 11.11
C ASP A 491 -5.06 21.85 10.48
N SER A 492 -5.05 22.41 9.26
CA SER A 492 -3.86 22.65 8.43
C SER A 492 -3.02 21.40 8.11
N ASP A 493 -3.55 20.19 8.31
CA ASP A 493 -2.85 18.94 8.02
C ASP A 493 -2.91 18.62 6.52
N LYS A 494 -1.85 18.98 5.78
CA LYS A 494 -1.71 18.82 4.33
C LYS A 494 -1.56 17.36 3.88
N TYR A 495 -2.50 16.50 4.27
CA TYR A 495 -2.50 15.07 4.00
C TYR A 495 -3.55 14.68 2.95
N VAL A 496 -3.13 13.84 2.00
CA VAL A 496 -4.01 13.20 1.01
C VAL A 496 -4.05 11.71 1.29
N GLY A 497 -5.22 11.21 1.70
CA GLY A 497 -5.46 9.80 2.00
C GLY A 497 -5.70 8.97 0.75
N CYS A 498 -5.32 7.69 0.76
CA CYS A 498 -5.28 6.86 -0.45
C CYS A 498 -5.73 5.42 -0.23
N SER A 499 -6.37 4.81 -1.25
CA SER A 499 -6.86 3.42 -1.17
C SER A 499 -5.75 2.36 -1.06
N LYS A 500 -4.51 2.75 -1.40
CA LYS A 500 -3.26 2.02 -1.23
C LYS A 500 -2.10 3.01 -0.96
N PRO A 501 -0.94 2.57 -0.45
CA PRO A 501 0.26 3.42 -0.34
C PRO A 501 0.66 4.05 -1.69
N ALA A 502 1.39 5.16 -1.64
CA ALA A 502 1.91 5.83 -2.83
C ALA A 502 2.91 4.93 -3.59
N CYS A 503 3.02 5.14 -4.90
CA CYS A 503 4.13 4.59 -5.67
C CYS A 503 5.41 5.40 -5.46
N PHE A 504 6.56 4.87 -5.89
CA PHE A 504 7.85 5.54 -5.73
C PHE A 504 7.84 6.96 -6.33
N LEU A 505 7.36 7.12 -7.57
CA LEU A 505 7.34 8.43 -8.24
C LEU A 505 6.36 9.41 -7.60
N CYS A 506 5.24 8.93 -7.03
CA CYS A 506 4.33 9.81 -6.29
C CYS A 506 4.94 10.26 -4.95
N TYR A 507 5.58 9.35 -4.22
CA TYR A 507 6.29 9.69 -2.99
C TYR A 507 7.40 10.72 -3.24
N GLU A 508 8.19 10.54 -4.31
CA GLU A 508 9.26 11.49 -4.64
C GLU A 508 8.75 12.82 -5.20
N TYR A 509 7.62 12.83 -5.91
CA TYR A 509 6.95 14.07 -6.33
C TYR A 509 6.48 14.86 -5.11
N ILE A 510 5.71 14.24 -4.21
CA ILE A 510 5.19 14.86 -2.98
C ILE A 510 6.35 15.31 -2.07
N SER A 511 7.43 14.53 -1.96
CA SER A 511 8.62 14.90 -1.19
C SER A 511 9.41 16.08 -1.77
N ALA A 512 9.29 16.38 -3.06
CA ALA A 512 9.91 17.53 -3.70
C ALA A 512 8.93 18.70 -3.91
N HIS A 513 7.66 18.54 -3.53
CA HIS A 513 6.59 19.50 -3.80
C HIS A 513 6.63 20.68 -2.81
N PRO A 514 6.70 21.95 -3.28
CA PRO A 514 6.97 23.12 -2.43
C PRO A 514 5.85 23.43 -1.43
N GLY A 515 4.63 22.96 -1.66
CA GLY A 515 3.48 23.19 -0.77
C GLY A 515 3.58 22.55 0.63
N GLY A 516 4.58 21.69 0.89
CA GLY A 516 4.83 21.13 2.22
C GLY A 516 3.80 20.10 2.68
N PHE A 517 3.53 19.10 1.85
CA PHE A 517 2.52 18.07 2.10
C PHE A 517 3.02 16.96 3.03
N ALA A 518 2.12 16.38 3.82
CA ALA A 518 2.42 15.26 4.71
C ALA A 518 2.71 13.99 3.87
N LEU A 519 3.88 13.38 4.11
CA LEU A 519 4.34 12.25 3.29
C LEU A 519 3.49 10.99 3.49
N PRO A 520 2.96 10.38 2.42
CA PRO A 520 2.23 9.11 2.51
C PRO A 520 3.17 7.93 2.78
N ALA A 521 2.59 6.81 3.23
CA ALA A 521 3.27 5.52 3.15
C ALA A 521 3.59 5.20 1.66
N THR A 522 4.75 4.61 1.36
CA THR A 522 5.12 4.20 0.00
C THR A 522 5.30 2.68 -0.11
N HIS A 523 4.76 2.10 -1.19
CA HIS A 523 5.02 0.71 -1.59
C HIS A 523 6.23 0.58 -2.53
N ASN A 524 6.98 1.66 -2.76
CA ASN A 524 8.27 1.70 -3.46
C ASN A 524 8.33 0.91 -4.78
N LYS A 525 7.24 0.90 -5.56
CA LYS A 525 7.26 0.41 -6.95
C LYS A 525 7.36 1.55 -7.94
N LEU A 526 8.15 1.33 -8.99
CA LEU A 526 8.40 2.22 -10.10
C LEU A 526 7.49 1.86 -11.29
N TYR A 527 6.49 2.70 -11.56
CA TYR A 527 5.63 2.58 -12.74
C TYR A 527 6.14 3.49 -13.86
N ARG A 528 6.55 2.92 -15.01
CA ARG A 528 6.98 3.71 -16.17
C ARG A 528 5.87 4.59 -16.77
N GLY A 529 4.62 4.13 -16.68
CA GLY A 529 3.41 4.83 -17.15
C GLY A 529 2.89 5.90 -16.19
N TRP A 530 3.76 6.60 -15.47
CA TRP A 530 3.42 7.69 -14.56
C TRP A 530 3.61 9.05 -15.27
N ARG A 531 2.76 10.04 -14.97
CA ARG A 531 2.91 11.45 -15.33
C ARG A 531 2.76 12.32 -14.08
N HIS A 532 3.42 13.48 -14.09
CA HIS A 532 3.08 14.59 -13.20
C HIS A 532 1.65 15.08 -13.49
N PRO A 533 0.99 15.79 -12.57
CA PRO A 533 -0.21 16.56 -12.89
C PRO A 533 -0.01 17.50 -14.08
N ASP A 534 -1.10 17.77 -14.77
CA ASP A 534 -1.13 18.65 -15.93
C ASP A 534 -1.48 20.07 -15.50
N ILE A 535 -0.91 21.05 -16.19
CA ILE A 535 -1.25 22.46 -16.00
C ILE A 535 -2.13 22.85 -17.18
N ILE A 536 -3.35 23.26 -16.89
CA ILE A 536 -4.30 23.76 -17.88
C ILE A 536 -3.84 25.17 -18.30
N ASP A 537 -3.91 25.47 -19.59
CA ASP A 537 -3.50 26.75 -20.20
C ASP A 537 -4.72 27.71 -20.26
N ASP A 538 -5.40 27.88 -19.11
CA ASP A 538 -6.63 28.67 -18.93
C ASP A 538 -6.48 29.85 -17.94
N GLY A 539 -5.35 29.96 -17.26
CA GLY A 539 -5.09 30.95 -16.21
C GLY A 539 -4.30 32.20 -16.64
N PRO A 540 -4.08 33.15 -15.72
CA PRO A 540 -3.19 34.29 -15.94
C PRO A 540 -1.75 33.81 -16.20
N LYS A 541 -1.08 34.38 -17.21
CA LYS A 541 0.26 33.93 -17.63
C LYS A 541 1.28 33.86 -16.48
N GLU A 542 1.26 34.79 -15.53
CA GLU A 542 2.19 34.80 -14.39
C GLU A 542 1.97 33.63 -13.43
N GLU A 543 0.71 33.20 -13.23
CA GLU A 543 0.34 32.00 -12.47
C GLU A 543 0.80 30.75 -13.22
N LEU A 544 0.58 30.70 -14.54
CA LEU A 544 0.99 29.59 -15.41
C LEU A 544 2.52 29.43 -15.48
N ASP A 545 3.28 30.52 -15.64
CA ASP A 545 4.75 30.54 -15.61
C ASP A 545 5.26 30.09 -14.22
N HIS A 546 4.59 30.48 -13.13
CA HIS A 546 4.91 30.04 -11.76
C HIS A 546 4.65 28.53 -11.57
N LEU A 547 3.46 28.03 -11.92
CA LEU A 547 3.10 26.61 -11.84
C LEU A 547 4.04 25.76 -12.71
N GLN A 548 4.36 26.20 -13.93
CA GLN A 548 5.33 25.51 -14.79
C GLN A 548 6.71 25.45 -14.12
N LYS A 549 7.19 26.55 -13.54
CA LYS A 549 8.48 26.60 -12.84
C LYS A 549 8.52 25.69 -11.63
N CYS A 550 7.44 25.62 -10.83
CA CYS A 550 7.31 24.70 -9.71
C CYS A 550 7.36 23.23 -10.18
N ARG A 551 6.56 22.86 -11.18
CA ARG A 551 6.55 21.51 -11.77
C ARG A 551 7.91 21.12 -12.36
N GLU A 552 8.60 22.04 -13.05
CA GLU A 552 9.95 21.79 -13.56
C GLU A 552 10.99 21.63 -12.46
N ASN A 553 10.88 22.37 -11.35
CA ASN A 553 11.76 22.20 -10.19
C ASN A 553 11.56 20.82 -9.54
N ILE A 554 10.31 20.41 -9.28
CA ILE A 554 9.97 19.09 -8.73
C ILE A 554 10.59 17.97 -9.57
N ILE A 555 10.38 18.00 -10.90
CA ILE A 555 10.94 16.99 -11.80
C ILE A 555 12.47 17.02 -11.82
N ASN A 556 13.13 18.18 -11.67
CA ASN A 556 14.59 18.23 -11.55
C ASN A 556 15.09 17.59 -10.24
N GLU A 557 14.41 17.78 -9.11
CA GLU A 557 14.75 17.10 -7.85
C GLU A 557 14.51 15.59 -7.91
N MET A 558 13.39 15.16 -8.49
CA MET A 558 13.14 13.73 -8.76
C MET A 558 14.25 13.13 -9.64
N VAL A 559 14.72 13.84 -10.67
CA VAL A 559 15.86 13.39 -11.52
C VAL A 559 17.16 13.23 -10.72
N LYS A 560 17.41 14.03 -9.68
CA LYS A 560 18.57 13.82 -8.77
C LYS A 560 18.41 12.53 -7.97
N LYS A 561 17.25 12.31 -7.35
CA LYS A 561 16.97 11.11 -6.53
C LYS A 561 16.98 9.82 -7.36
N ILE A 562 16.37 9.85 -8.55
CA ILE A 562 16.39 8.76 -9.55
C ILE A 562 17.83 8.41 -9.96
N ARG A 563 18.68 9.41 -10.21
CA ARG A 563 20.10 9.21 -10.50
C ARG A 563 20.85 8.59 -9.32
N ALA A 564 20.60 9.05 -8.10
CA ALA A 564 21.23 8.52 -6.89
C ALA A 564 20.88 7.03 -6.71
N GLN A 565 19.60 6.67 -6.76
CA GLN A 565 19.15 5.27 -6.63
C GLN A 565 19.69 4.35 -7.73
N LEU A 566 19.73 4.80 -9.00
CA LEU A 566 20.35 4.00 -10.06
C LEU A 566 21.84 3.77 -9.78
N SER A 567 22.55 4.82 -9.33
CA SER A 567 23.97 4.72 -8.99
C SER A 567 24.23 3.76 -7.82
N GLU A 568 23.39 3.81 -6.79
CA GLU A 568 23.44 2.91 -5.62
C GLU A 568 23.16 1.46 -6.01
N GLN A 569 22.09 1.20 -6.79
CA GLN A 569 21.76 -0.15 -7.27
C GLN A 569 22.87 -0.76 -8.14
N LEU A 570 23.52 0.04 -8.97
CA LEU A 570 24.63 -0.42 -9.82
C LEU A 570 25.91 -0.66 -9.01
N ARG A 571 26.24 0.21 -8.06
CA ARG A 571 27.42 0.05 -7.17
C ARG A 571 27.27 -1.14 -6.21
N GLY A 572 26.07 -1.38 -5.69
CA GLY A 572 25.78 -2.50 -4.78
C GLY A 572 25.43 -3.83 -5.48
N GLY A 573 25.50 -3.89 -6.80
CA GLY A 573 25.23 -5.11 -7.58
C GLY A 573 23.74 -5.42 -7.75
N ILE A 574 23.31 -5.55 -9.01
CA ILE A 574 21.89 -5.76 -9.36
C ILE A 574 21.33 -7.08 -8.80
N GLY A 575 22.16 -8.09 -8.56
CA GLY A 575 21.75 -9.35 -7.94
C GLY A 575 21.64 -9.34 -6.41
N GLN A 576 22.44 -8.52 -5.72
CA GLN A 576 22.48 -8.51 -4.24
C GLN A 576 21.40 -7.58 -3.65
N ASN A 577 21.12 -6.45 -4.31
CA ASN A 577 20.14 -5.45 -3.86
C ASN A 577 18.72 -5.67 -4.44
N GLN A 578 18.36 -6.90 -4.81
CA GLN A 578 17.03 -7.22 -5.33
C GLN A 578 15.99 -7.41 -4.21
N TRP A 579 15.28 -6.33 -3.91
CA TRP A 579 14.08 -6.36 -3.05
C TRP A 579 13.04 -7.34 -3.59
N ARG A 580 12.57 -8.26 -2.74
CA ARG A 580 11.48 -9.19 -3.09
C ARG A 580 10.25 -8.42 -3.59
N SER A 581 9.65 -8.93 -4.66
CA SER A 581 8.35 -8.48 -5.14
C SER A 581 7.31 -8.63 -4.04
N HIS A 582 6.50 -7.59 -3.83
CA HIS A 582 5.45 -7.55 -2.82
C HIS A 582 4.20 -6.88 -3.40
N PRO A 583 2.99 -7.09 -2.86
CA PRO A 583 1.79 -6.38 -3.32
C PRO A 583 1.94 -4.85 -3.23
N ASP A 584 1.32 -4.09 -4.13
CA ASP A 584 1.32 -2.62 -4.05
C ASP A 584 0.50 -2.11 -2.86
N SER A 585 -0.56 -2.84 -2.52
CA SER A 585 -1.53 -2.46 -1.50
C SER A 585 -1.14 -2.99 -0.11
N SER A 586 -1.59 -2.30 0.93
CA SER A 586 -1.34 -2.65 2.34
C SER A 586 -2.57 -3.28 3.01
N THR A 587 -2.32 -4.14 3.99
CA THR A 587 -3.32 -4.84 4.81
C THR A 587 -3.63 -4.12 6.13
N GLY A 588 -2.81 -3.15 6.55
CA GLY A 588 -2.92 -2.48 7.85
C GLY A 588 -2.32 -3.29 9.02
N VAL A 589 -2.50 -4.62 8.99
CA VAL A 589 -1.82 -5.57 9.88
C VAL A 589 -0.30 -5.51 9.63
N SER A 590 0.51 -5.54 10.70
CA SER A 590 1.96 -5.55 10.55
C SER A 590 2.41 -6.79 9.78
N THR A 591 3.34 -6.62 8.85
CA THR A 591 3.92 -7.74 8.09
C THR A 591 5.43 -7.65 8.28
N ARG A 592 6.02 -8.67 8.93
CA ARG A 592 7.45 -8.74 9.23
C ARG A 592 8.24 -9.14 7.97
N TYR A 593 8.21 -8.29 6.95
CA TYR A 593 9.08 -8.43 5.78
C TYR A 593 10.54 -8.17 6.21
N LEU A 594 11.23 -9.23 6.62
CA LEU A 594 12.68 -9.19 6.79
C LEU A 594 13.34 -8.94 5.42
N PRO A 595 14.41 -8.13 5.34
CA PRO A 595 15.21 -8.04 4.13
C PRO A 595 15.84 -9.41 3.86
N TYR A 596 15.68 -9.91 2.64
CA TYR A 596 16.31 -11.16 2.21
C TYR A 596 17.83 -10.96 2.16
N ARG A 597 18.55 -11.55 3.11
CA ARG A 597 19.96 -11.89 2.88
C ARG A 597 19.98 -13.07 1.91
N PRO A 598 20.60 -12.97 0.72
CA PRO A 598 20.91 -14.17 -0.04
C PRO A 598 21.85 -15.03 0.80
N THR A 599 21.49 -16.29 0.98
CA THR A 599 22.47 -17.33 1.28
C THR A 599 23.47 -17.37 0.11
N PRO A 600 24.78 -17.48 0.34
CA PRO A 600 25.74 -17.67 -0.74
C PRO A 600 25.46 -19.02 -1.43
N SER A 601 24.78 -18.98 -2.57
CA SER A 601 24.67 -20.13 -3.45
C SER A 601 26.04 -20.41 -4.08
N LEU A 602 26.31 -21.70 -4.34
CA LEU A 602 27.59 -22.21 -4.80
C LEU A 602 27.86 -21.88 -6.29
N LEU A 603 27.97 -20.59 -6.61
CA LEU A 603 28.69 -20.15 -7.81
C LEU A 603 30.18 -20.12 -7.47
N GLY A 604 30.97 -20.83 -8.29
CA GLY A 604 32.32 -21.26 -7.95
C GLY A 604 33.27 -20.13 -7.57
N SER A 605 34.09 -20.38 -6.56
CA SER A 605 35.24 -19.55 -6.21
C SER A 605 36.31 -19.61 -7.30
N VAL A 606 36.15 -18.79 -8.33
CA VAL A 606 37.24 -18.46 -9.27
C VAL A 606 38.35 -17.78 -8.45
N ARG A 607 39.35 -18.56 -8.06
CA ARG A 607 40.60 -18.02 -7.54
C ARG A 607 41.25 -17.24 -8.67
N ILE A 608 41.47 -15.95 -8.43
CA ILE A 608 42.46 -15.18 -9.16
C ILE A 608 43.74 -15.34 -8.35
N ASP A 609 44.43 -16.46 -8.58
CA ASP A 609 45.85 -16.57 -8.23
C ASP A 609 46.63 -15.67 -9.23
N GLY A 610 47.70 -15.03 -8.75
CA GLY A 610 48.32 -13.84 -9.40
C GLY A 610 49.54 -14.11 -10.28
#